data_AF-A0A9Q3F2V6-F1
#
_entry.id   AF-A0A9Q3F2V6-F1
#
_cell.length_a   1.000
_cell.length_b   1.000
_cell.length_c   1.000
_cell.angle_alpha   90.00
_cell.angle_beta   90.00
_cell.angle_gamma   90.00
#
_symmetry.space_group_name_H-M   'P 1'
#
loop_
_entity.id
_entity.type
_entity.pdbx_description
1 polymer ?
#
loop_
_entity_poly.entity_id
_entity_poly.type
_entity_poly.pdbx_seq_one_letter_code
_entity_poly.pdbx_strand_id
1 'polypeptide(L)'
;MLICLNLPPSERLKTENVYAAGIIPGPKEPTALQSNYLLLPLIKELKELWQGYNFSPTSTGPSGSFIRVAILMAIVDVVAMPKLTGFIFHSGSHFCNFCTIHKAQIEEIGPQFHYTCSYQAHK
;
A
#
# COMPACT_ATOMS: atom_id res chain seq x y z
N MET A 1 -4.66 -8.25 -1.59
CA MET A 1 -3.93 -9.46 -1.17
C MET A 1 -2.68 -9.03 -0.42
N LEU A 2 -2.28 -9.77 0.61
CA LEU A 2 -1.05 -9.55 1.36
C LEU A 2 -0.13 -10.76 1.21
N ILE A 3 1.17 -10.50 1.10
CA ILE A 3 2.20 -11.51 0.88
C ILE A 3 3.29 -11.33 1.95
N CYS A 4 3.67 -12.41 2.61
CA CYS A 4 4.73 -12.38 3.61
C CYS A 4 6.11 -12.40 2.94
N LEU A 5 6.82 -11.27 2.99
CA LEU A 5 8.13 -11.14 2.35
C LEU A 5 9.27 -11.88 3.09
N ASN A 6 9.02 -12.31 4.32
CA ASN A 6 9.96 -13.11 5.12
C ASN A 6 10.11 -14.55 4.61
N LEU A 7 9.18 -15.02 3.78
CA LEU A 7 9.27 -16.34 3.14
C LEU A 7 10.26 -16.31 1.96
N PRO A 8 10.89 -17.45 1.63
CA PRO A 8 11.70 -17.59 0.42
C PRO A 8 10.90 -17.24 -0.84
N PRO A 9 11.53 -16.68 -1.90
CA PRO A 9 10.83 -16.26 -3.11
C PRO A 9 9.95 -17.34 -3.76
N SER A 10 10.37 -18.61 -3.70
CA SER A 10 9.61 -19.76 -4.23
C SER A 10 8.32 -20.07 -3.47
N GLU A 11 8.18 -19.57 -2.24
CA GLU A 11 7.06 -19.87 -1.35
C GLU A 11 6.03 -18.75 -1.28
N ARG A 12 6.44 -17.50 -1.50
CA ARG A 12 5.62 -16.28 -1.26
C ARG A 12 4.28 -16.27 -1.98
N LEU A 13 4.23 -16.79 -3.20
CA LEU A 13 3.05 -16.72 -4.07
C LEU A 13 2.25 -18.04 -4.11
N LYS A 14 2.64 -19.03 -3.30
CA LYS A 14 1.81 -20.23 -3.14
C LYS A 14 0.50 -19.85 -2.48
N THR A 15 -0.59 -20.51 -2.90
CA THR A 15 -1.94 -20.16 -2.44
C THR A 15 -2.07 -20.22 -0.93
N GLU A 16 -1.38 -21.15 -0.25
CA GLU A 16 -1.35 -21.25 1.21
C GLU A 16 -0.65 -20.09 1.93
N ASN A 17 0.20 -19.32 1.25
CA ASN A 17 1.00 -18.23 1.83
C ASN A 17 0.48 -16.83 1.47
N VAL A 18 -0.65 -16.75 0.76
CA VAL A 18 -1.25 -15.51 0.29
C VAL A 18 -2.51 -15.22 1.08
N TYR A 19 -2.56 -14.05 1.72
CA TYR A 19 -3.70 -13.65 2.53
C TYR A 19 -4.64 -12.71 1.76
N ALA A 20 -5.87 -13.17 1.53
CA ALA A 20 -6.92 -12.39 0.89
C ALA A 20 -7.64 -11.47 1.92
N ALA A 21 -7.02 -10.33 2.20
CA ALA A 21 -7.51 -9.40 3.23
C ALA A 21 -8.88 -8.72 2.94
N GLY A 22 -9.38 -8.82 1.71
CA GLY A 22 -10.66 -8.23 1.33
C GLY A 22 -11.01 -8.51 -0.12
N ILE A 23 -12.31 -8.54 -0.41
CA ILE A 23 -12.88 -8.74 -1.74
C ILE A 23 -13.80 -7.56 -2.03
N ILE A 24 -13.53 -6.85 -3.13
CA ILE A 24 -14.37 -5.76 -3.60
C ILE A 24 -15.51 -6.36 -4.44
N PRO A 25 -16.78 -6.21 -4.04
CA PRO A 25 -17.89 -6.73 -4.82
C PRO A 25 -18.05 -5.94 -6.13
N GLY A 26 -18.28 -6.64 -7.24
CA GLY A 26 -18.69 -6.05 -8.51
C GLY A 26 -20.18 -5.67 -8.53
N PRO A 27 -20.72 -5.19 -9.67
CA PRO A 27 -20.09 -5.09 -10.98
C PRO A 27 -19.39 -3.74 -11.25
N LYS A 28 -19.64 -2.73 -10.42
CA LYS A 28 -19.07 -1.39 -10.57
C LYS A 28 -17.87 -1.19 -9.68
N GLU A 29 -16.96 -0.35 -10.15
CA GLU A 29 -15.82 0.06 -9.35
C GLU A 29 -16.29 0.84 -8.11
N PRO A 30 -15.75 0.54 -6.90
CA PRO A 30 -16.10 1.29 -5.70
C PRO A 30 -15.61 2.72 -5.79
N THR A 31 -16.36 3.63 -5.17
CA THR A 31 -15.89 5.00 -4.91
C THR A 31 -14.69 4.99 -3.95
N ALA A 32 -13.94 6.09 -3.88
CA ALA A 32 -12.84 6.24 -2.92
C ALA A 32 -13.32 6.06 -1.47
N LEU A 33 -14.50 6.60 -1.14
CA LEU A 33 -15.10 6.46 0.20
C LEU A 33 -15.45 5.00 0.52
N GLN A 34 -16.08 4.28 -0.42
CA GLN A 34 -16.38 2.86 -0.24
C GLN A 34 -15.10 2.02 -0.10
N SER A 35 -14.07 2.32 -0.88
CA SER A 35 -12.77 1.66 -0.79
C SER A 35 -12.14 1.87 0.59
N ASN A 36 -12.20 3.10 1.12
CA ASN A 36 -11.71 3.41 2.46
C ASN A 36 -12.45 2.63 3.55
N TYR A 37 -13.78 2.51 3.47
CA TYR A 37 -14.54 1.72 4.43
C TYR A 37 -14.17 0.24 4.42
N LEU A 38 -13.93 -0.33 3.23
CA LEU A 38 -13.50 -1.73 3.09
C LEU A 38 -12.10 -1.95 3.68
N LEU A 39 -11.19 -0.99 3.50
CA LEU A 39 -9.80 -1.11 3.96
C LEU A 39 -9.60 -0.70 5.42
N LEU A 40 -10.54 0.02 6.03
CA LEU A 40 -10.38 0.58 7.38
C LEU A 40 -10.09 -0.48 8.46
N PRO A 41 -10.76 -1.65 8.51
CA PRO A 41 -10.44 -2.70 9.48
C PRO A 41 -9.00 -3.19 9.32
N LEU A 42 -8.58 -3.47 8.09
CA LEU A 42 -7.24 -3.92 7.79
C LEU A 42 -6.18 -2.88 8.19
N ILE A 43 -6.42 -1.61 7.88
CA ILE A 43 -5.51 -0.51 8.26
C ILE A 43 -5.38 -0.39 9.78
N LYS A 44 -6.46 -0.61 10.54
CA LYS A 44 -6.40 -0.60 12.01
C LYS A 44 -5.51 -1.72 12.54
N GLU A 45 -5.71 -2.95 12.08
CA GLU A 45 -4.89 -4.11 12.48
C GLU A 45 -3.41 -3.90 12.11
N LEU A 46 -3.13 -3.40 10.90
CA LEU A 46 -1.76 -3.12 10.47
C LEU A 46 -1.09 -2.04 11.31
N LYS A 47 -1.83 -1.03 11.78
CA LYS A 47 -1.31 0.01 12.67
C LYS A 47 -0.95 -0.56 14.05
N GLU A 48 -1.75 -1.49 14.57
CA GLU A 48 -1.45 -2.20 15.81
C GLU A 48 -0.19 -3.07 15.64
N LEU A 49 -0.13 -3.86 14.56
CA LEU A 49 1.02 -4.70 14.24
C LEU A 49 2.30 -3.90 13.95
N TRP A 50 2.19 -2.66 13.50
CA TRP A 50 3.35 -1.77 13.33
C TRP A 50 3.98 -1.39 14.68
N GLN A 51 3.17 -1.12 15.72
CA GLN A 51 3.67 -0.90 17.08
C GLN A 51 4.26 -2.18 17.67
N GLY A 52 3.65 -3.30 17.31
CA GLY A 52 4.08 -4.66 17.63
C GLY A 52 3.06 -5.39 18.48
N TYR A 53 3.04 -6.71 18.35
CA TYR A 53 2.05 -7.57 18.99
C TYR A 53 2.71 -8.81 19.62
N ASN A 54 2.28 -9.15 20.83
CA ASN A 54 2.70 -10.35 21.55
C ASN A 54 1.72 -11.48 21.28
N PHE A 55 2.15 -12.46 20.48
CA PHE A 55 1.43 -13.71 20.31
C PHE A 55 1.56 -14.57 21.56
N SER A 56 0.43 -15.12 21.99
CA SER A 56 0.37 -16.08 23.09
C SER A 56 1.22 -17.32 22.77
N PRO A 57 1.73 -18.02 23.80
CA PRO A 57 2.38 -19.31 23.64
C PRO A 57 1.59 -20.27 22.75
N THR A 58 2.29 -20.89 21.80
CA THR A 58 1.75 -21.97 20.96
C THR A 58 2.47 -23.27 21.28
N SER A 59 1.92 -24.41 20.83
CA SER A 59 2.59 -25.71 21.01
C SER A 59 4.00 -25.75 20.41
N THR A 60 4.29 -24.92 19.40
CA THR A 60 5.59 -24.81 18.74
C THR A 60 6.43 -23.63 19.26
N GLY A 61 5.86 -22.78 20.10
CA GLY A 61 6.47 -21.57 20.64
C GLY A 61 5.99 -21.29 22.07
N PRO A 62 6.45 -22.06 23.07
CA PRO A 62 5.93 -22.01 24.44
C PRO A 62 6.19 -20.69 25.18
N SER A 63 7.08 -19.83 24.66
CA SER A 63 7.33 -18.49 25.20
C SER A 63 6.49 -17.40 24.55
N GLY A 64 5.64 -17.75 23.58
CA GLY A 64 4.97 -16.78 22.71
C GLY A 64 5.97 -16.12 21.74
N SER A 65 5.55 -15.05 21.07
CA SER A 65 6.42 -14.32 20.15
C SER A 65 6.00 -12.86 20.02
N PHE A 66 6.95 -11.94 20.11
CA PHE A 66 6.72 -10.54 19.76
C PHE A 66 7.04 -10.33 18.29
N ILE A 67 6.11 -9.78 17.52
CA ILE A 67 6.32 -9.45 16.11
C ILE A 67 5.94 -8.01 15.79
N ARG A 68 6.52 -7.51 14.71
CA ARG A 68 6.08 -6.27 14.04
C ARG A 68 5.86 -6.55 12.57
N VAL A 69 4.87 -5.86 11.98
CA VAL A 69 4.55 -5.98 10.55
C VAL A 69 4.70 -4.63 9.87
N ALA A 70 5.31 -4.64 8.70
CA ALA A 70 5.50 -3.47 7.84
C ALA A 70 5.01 -3.78 6.42
N ILE A 71 4.38 -2.79 5.77
CA ILE A 71 4.04 -2.85 4.35
C ILE A 71 5.15 -2.14 3.57
N LEU A 72 5.82 -2.87 2.68
CA LEU A 72 6.90 -2.32 1.85
C LEU A 72 6.40 -1.81 0.49
N MET A 73 5.41 -2.47 -0.11
CA MET A 73 4.96 -2.17 -1.46
C MET A 73 3.47 -2.48 -1.62
N ALA A 74 2.79 -1.63 -2.39
CA ALA A 74 1.45 -1.90 -2.90
C ALA A 74 1.53 -2.11 -4.41
N ILE A 75 1.09 -3.29 -4.89
CA ILE A 75 0.94 -3.59 -6.31
C ILE A 75 -0.54 -3.42 -6.64
N VAL A 76 -0.84 -2.40 -7.41
CA VAL A 76 -2.20 -1.98 -7.77
C VAL A 76 -2.17 -1.43 -9.18
N ASP A 77 -3.29 -1.54 -9.89
CA ASP A 77 -3.44 -0.84 -11.16
C ASP A 77 -3.47 0.69 -10.97
N VAL A 78 -3.35 1.41 -12.07
CA VAL A 78 -3.27 2.88 -12.08
C VAL A 78 -4.54 3.53 -11.53
N VAL A 79 -5.70 2.87 -11.63
CA VAL A 79 -7.00 3.44 -11.22
C VAL A 79 -7.22 3.26 -9.72
N ALA A 80 -6.86 2.10 -9.18
CA ALA A 80 -6.94 1.76 -7.77
C ALA A 80 -5.85 2.45 -6.93
N MET A 81 -4.68 2.75 -7.52
CA MET A 81 -3.56 3.35 -6.80
C MET A 81 -3.96 4.64 -6.05
N PRO A 82 -4.55 5.67 -6.69
CA PRO A 82 -5.00 6.88 -6.02
C PRO A 82 -5.99 6.64 -4.87
N LYS A 83 -6.85 5.63 -4.99
CA LYS A 83 -7.83 5.28 -3.95
C LYS A 83 -7.17 4.63 -2.74
N LEU A 84 -6.14 3.81 -2.97
CA LEU A 84 -5.42 3.10 -1.91
C LEU A 84 -4.41 4.01 -1.20
N THR A 85 -3.66 4.82 -1.95
CA THR A 85 -2.50 5.56 -1.44
C THR A 85 -2.78 7.05 -1.24
N GLY A 86 -3.91 7.57 -1.75
CA GLY A 86 -4.17 9.00 -1.81
C GLY A 86 -3.23 9.74 -2.76
N PHE A 87 -2.68 9.05 -3.75
CA PHE A 87 -1.84 9.63 -4.80
C PHE A 87 -2.68 10.37 -5.84
N ILE A 88 -2.04 11.28 -6.56
CA ILE A 88 -2.65 12.02 -7.67
C ILE A 88 -2.92 11.04 -8.83
N PHE A 89 -4.13 11.14 -9.39
CA PHE A 89 -4.60 10.34 -10.51
C PHE A 89 -3.98 10.82 -11.84
N HIS A 90 -4.02 10.01 -12.89
CA HIS A 90 -3.43 10.35 -14.20
C HIS A 90 -4.02 11.61 -14.85
N SER A 91 -5.20 12.05 -14.40
CA SER A 91 -5.86 13.28 -14.82
C SER A 91 -5.43 14.51 -14.01
N GLY A 92 -4.54 14.34 -13.04
CA GLY A 92 -4.01 15.43 -12.23
C GLY A 92 -3.10 16.36 -13.02
N SER A 93 -2.88 17.55 -12.45
CA SER A 93 -1.93 18.54 -12.96
C SER A 93 -0.47 18.08 -12.89
N HIS A 94 -0.17 17.08 -12.06
CA HIS A 94 1.14 16.47 -11.91
C HIS A 94 1.09 14.99 -12.29
N PHE A 95 2.09 14.53 -13.03
CA PHE A 95 2.19 13.13 -13.46
C PHE A 95 2.99 12.25 -12.48
N CYS A 96 3.72 12.87 -11.56
CA CYS A 96 4.57 12.21 -10.57
C CYS A 96 4.16 12.65 -9.16
N ASN A 97 3.94 11.70 -8.24
CA ASN A 97 3.55 11.94 -6.85
C ASN A 97 4.68 12.49 -5.96
N PHE A 98 5.89 12.57 -6.50
CA PHE A 98 7.11 12.95 -5.78
C PHE A 98 7.86 14.09 -6.47
N CYS A 99 7.34 14.61 -7.58
CA CYS A 99 8.01 15.62 -8.40
C CYS A 99 7.10 16.85 -8.51
N THR A 100 7.64 18.05 -8.51
CA THR A 100 6.83 19.28 -8.69
C THR A 100 6.54 19.61 -10.15
N ILE A 101 6.90 18.73 -11.09
CA ILE A 101 6.77 19.02 -12.52
C ILE A 101 5.30 18.94 -12.93
N HIS A 102 4.80 20.06 -13.44
CA HIS A 102 3.46 20.13 -14.00
C HIS A 102 3.39 19.36 -15.33
N LYS A 103 2.24 18.76 -15.64
CA LYS A 103 2.02 17.98 -16.87
C LYS A 103 2.30 18.78 -18.14
N ALA A 104 2.07 20.10 -18.10
CA ALA A 104 2.40 21.01 -19.21
C ALA A 104 3.91 21.13 -19.48
N GLN A 105 4.75 20.73 -18.52
CA GLN A 105 6.21 20.83 -18.57
C GLN A 105 6.87 19.45 -18.59
N ILE A 106 6.13 18.41 -19.00
CA ILE A 106 6.63 17.02 -19.00
C ILE A 106 7.87 16.82 -19.90
N GLU A 107 8.06 17.72 -20.88
CA GLU A 107 9.20 17.70 -21.81
C GLU A 107 10.44 18.42 -21.24
N GLU A 108 10.33 19.13 -20.12
CA GLU A 108 11.45 19.81 -19.46
C GLU A 108 12.32 18.80 -18.67
N ILE A 109 13.09 17.99 -19.39
CA ILE A 109 13.94 16.93 -18.84
C ILE A 109 15.33 17.49 -18.53
N GLY A 110 15.73 17.47 -17.25
CA GLY A 110 17.08 17.87 -16.83
C GLY A 110 17.22 17.95 -15.29
N PRO A 111 18.41 17.73 -14.72
CA PRO A 111 18.63 17.75 -13.27
C PRO A 111 18.13 19.02 -12.57
N GLN A 112 18.16 20.15 -13.30
CA GLN A 112 17.68 21.45 -12.85
C GLN A 112 16.16 21.55 -12.69
N PHE A 113 15.38 20.64 -13.29
CA PHE A 113 13.92 20.63 -13.25
C PHE A 113 13.34 19.51 -12.35
N HIS A 114 14.21 18.63 -11.84
CA HIS A 114 13.81 17.49 -11.00
C HIS A 114 13.83 17.89 -9.53
N TYR A 115 12.82 18.63 -9.09
CA TYR A 115 12.64 18.91 -7.67
C TYR A 115 11.85 17.78 -7.00
N THR A 116 12.47 17.13 -6.01
CA THR A 116 11.78 16.17 -5.15
C THR A 116 10.87 16.92 -4.19
N CYS A 117 9.61 16.54 -4.13
CA CYS A 117 8.61 17.10 -3.24
C CYS A 117 8.19 16.05 -2.20
N SER A 118 7.92 16.48 -0.97
CA SER A 118 7.33 15.58 0.02
C SER A 118 5.88 15.26 -0.37
N TYR A 119 5.40 14.06 -0.02
CA TYR A 119 4.01 13.66 -0.28
C TYR A 119 2.99 14.68 0.28
N GLN A 120 3.30 15.31 1.42
CA GLN A 120 2.44 16.30 2.05
C GLN A 120 2.30 17.59 1.23
N ALA A 121 3.32 17.98 0.46
CA ALA A 121 3.30 19.16 -0.38
C ALA A 121 2.62 18.92 -1.75
N HIS A 122 2.24 17.67 -2.04
CA HIS A 122 1.41 17.29 -3.20
C HIS A 122 -0.10 17.22 -2.91
N LYS A 123 -0.49 17.23 -1.62
CA LYS A 123 -1.90 17.27 -1.20
C LYS A 123 -2.45 18.69 -1.25
#